data_AF-A0A8D8CSK8-F1
#
_entry.id   AF-A0A8D8CSK8-F1
#
_cell.length_a   1.000
_cell.length_b   1.000
_cell.length_c   1.000
_cell.angle_alpha   90.00
_cell.angle_beta   90.00
_cell.angle_gamma   90.00
#
_symmetry.space_group_name_H-M   'P 1'
#
loop_
_entity.id
_entity.type
_entity.pdbx_description
1 polymer ?
#
loop_
_entity_poly.entity_id
_entity_poly.type
_entity_poly.pdbx_seq_one_letter_code
_entity_poly.pdbx_strand_id
1 'polypeptide(L)'
;MEPPNEEDVGLSGQLNQQGQTYRRSFWCWGQGNRVSQEADSLSIKVGGENHDKKPKAHETNRIKSTKYTLLTFLPLNLAEQFRRIANFYFLCMTIISIVIDSPVSPLTSLVPLVFVIAVTATKQGYENYLRYRADNMVNYSLVTVIRAGIEMDIRCQDIRQGDIVRTARDCDLPCDLVLLKS
;
A
#
# COMPACT_ATOMS: atom_id res chain seq x y z
N MET A 1 13.43 72.12 27.54
CA MET A 1 14.85 72.24 27.17
C MET A 1 15.61 71.67 28.36
N GLU A 2 16.08 70.42 28.36
CA GLU A 2 16.16 69.37 27.32
C GLU A 2 15.84 67.98 27.96
N PRO A 3 15.56 66.90 27.20
CA PRO A 3 15.09 65.62 27.75
C PRO A 3 16.24 64.66 28.17
N PRO A 4 15.91 63.56 28.87
CA PRO A 4 16.84 62.47 29.18
C PRO A 4 17.17 61.56 27.96
N ASN A 5 18.18 60.74 28.17
CA ASN A 5 19.01 60.06 27.15
C ASN A 5 18.38 58.77 26.56
N GLU A 6 18.80 58.46 25.32
CA GLU A 6 18.88 57.10 24.69
C GLU A 6 19.69 56.12 25.58
N GLU A 7 19.70 54.78 25.50
CA GLU A 7 19.18 53.70 24.62
C GLU A 7 19.12 52.41 25.51
N ASP A 8 18.42 51.29 25.29
CA ASP A 8 17.16 50.88 24.61
C ASP A 8 16.61 49.66 25.39
N VAL A 9 15.31 49.38 25.33
CA VAL A 9 14.77 48.01 25.44
C VAL A 9 13.55 47.81 24.53
N GLY A 10 13.76 47.21 23.37
CA GLY A 10 12.96 46.07 22.93
C GLY A 10 11.49 46.34 22.57
N LEU A 11 11.28 47.00 21.43
CA LEU A 11 9.99 47.08 20.73
C LEU A 11 9.32 45.69 20.59
N SER A 12 8.17 45.52 21.24
CA SER A 12 7.28 44.35 21.04
C SER A 12 6.55 44.44 19.70
N GLY A 13 7.24 44.10 18.62
CA GLY A 13 6.68 44.07 17.27
C GLY A 13 5.70 42.90 17.07
N GLN A 14 4.40 43.20 16.95
CA GLN A 14 3.42 42.23 16.47
C GLN A 14 3.71 41.89 15.00
N LEU A 15 4.02 40.62 14.69
CA LEU A 15 4.08 40.13 13.30
C LEU A 15 2.99 39.10 13.02
N ASN A 16 1.86 39.65 12.58
CA ASN A 16 0.75 38.95 11.94
C ASN A 16 1.15 38.56 10.50
N GLN A 17 1.32 37.27 10.19
CA GLN A 17 1.43 36.79 8.81
C GLN A 17 0.60 35.51 8.55
N GLN A 18 -0.66 35.76 8.17
CA GLN A 18 -1.36 35.16 7.03
C GLN A 18 -1.16 33.66 6.74
N GLY A 19 -2.22 32.88 6.97
CA GLY A 19 -2.33 31.52 6.42
C GLY A 19 -2.48 31.54 4.89
N GLN A 20 -1.69 30.71 4.20
CA GLN A 20 -1.80 30.52 2.75
C GLN A 20 -2.51 29.21 2.41
N THR A 21 -3.67 29.32 1.76
CA THR A 21 -4.44 28.19 1.22
C THR A 21 -3.71 27.56 0.03
N TYR A 22 -3.22 26.33 0.18
CA TYR A 22 -2.56 25.60 -0.91
C TYR A 22 -3.57 25.06 -1.92
N ARG A 23 -3.69 25.74 -3.07
CA ARG A 23 -4.44 25.23 -4.24
C ARG A 23 -3.71 24.02 -4.82
N ARG A 24 -4.33 22.82 -4.75
CA ARG A 24 -3.86 21.64 -5.49
C ARG A 24 -4.17 21.80 -6.99
N SER A 25 -3.17 22.12 -7.79
CA SER A 25 -3.24 21.97 -9.25
C SER A 25 -3.07 20.49 -9.63
N PHE A 26 -3.96 20.00 -10.49
CA PHE A 26 -4.26 18.57 -10.65
C PHE A 26 -3.39 17.81 -11.68
N TRP A 27 -2.31 18.42 -12.19
CA TRP A 27 -1.54 17.85 -13.30
C TRP A 27 -0.04 17.80 -13.00
N CYS A 28 0.48 16.57 -12.84
CA CYS A 28 1.91 16.30 -12.80
C CYS A 28 2.20 14.96 -13.50
N TRP A 29 2.13 14.96 -14.83
CA TRP A 29 2.76 13.93 -15.66
C TRP A 29 4.20 14.35 -15.93
N GLY A 30 5.16 13.57 -15.44
CA GLY A 30 6.59 13.82 -15.61
C GLY A 30 7.25 14.64 -14.50
N GLN A 31 7.55 13.99 -13.37
CA GLN A 31 8.72 14.35 -12.57
C GLN A 31 9.56 13.08 -12.35
N GLY A 32 10.85 13.16 -12.68
CA GLY A 32 11.83 12.15 -12.27
C GLY A 32 12.10 12.21 -10.77
N ASN A 33 13.04 11.41 -10.29
CA ASN A 33 13.37 11.30 -8.85
C ASN A 33 13.58 12.68 -8.20
N ARG A 34 12.59 13.11 -7.40
CA ARG A 34 12.70 14.25 -6.51
C ARG A 34 13.66 13.86 -5.39
N VAL A 35 14.83 14.49 -5.35
CA VAL A 35 15.70 14.44 -4.17
C VAL A 35 15.02 15.27 -3.08
N SER A 36 14.72 14.67 -1.93
CA SER A 36 14.22 15.38 -0.75
C SER A 36 15.23 16.46 -0.37
N GLN A 37 14.80 17.72 -0.37
CA GLN A 37 15.63 18.81 0.14
C GLN A 37 15.58 18.80 1.68
N GLU A 38 16.61 19.35 2.31
CA GLU A 38 16.74 19.44 3.77
C GLU A 38 15.57 20.18 4.46
N ALA A 39 14.80 20.96 3.69
CA ALA A 39 13.59 21.65 4.12
C ALA A 39 12.32 20.75 4.22
N ASP A 40 12.29 19.55 3.62
CA ASP A 40 11.16 18.60 3.70
C ASP A 40 11.16 17.87 5.07
N SER A 41 11.02 18.63 6.15
CA SER A 41 10.95 18.08 7.52
C SER A 41 9.59 17.41 7.78
N LEU A 42 9.62 16.10 8.08
CA LEU A 42 8.44 15.33 8.44
C LEU A 42 8.16 15.45 9.95
N SER A 43 7.24 16.33 10.35
CA SER A 43 6.79 16.45 11.74
C SER A 43 5.72 15.39 12.07
N ILE A 44 6.09 14.40 12.87
CA ILE A 44 5.19 13.35 13.36
C ILE A 44 4.82 13.62 14.81
N LYS A 45 3.52 13.77 15.10
CA LYS A 45 3.03 13.91 16.47
C LYS A 45 2.98 12.54 17.16
N VAL A 46 3.97 12.25 18.00
CA VAL A 46 3.99 11.06 18.87
C VAL A 46 2.88 11.15 19.93
N GLY A 47 2.22 10.03 20.23
CA GLY A 47 1.28 9.91 21.36
C GLY A 47 -0.03 10.69 21.25
N GLY A 48 -0.54 10.98 20.05
CA GLY A 48 -1.81 11.70 19.89
C GLY A 48 -3.07 10.85 20.14
N GLU A 49 -4.10 11.43 20.79
CA GLU A 49 -5.43 10.83 21.07
C GLU A 49 -6.26 10.38 19.84
N ASN A 50 -5.71 10.33 18.62
CA ASN A 50 -6.49 9.99 17.43
C ASN A 50 -6.86 8.49 17.32
N HIS A 51 -6.72 7.69 18.39
CA HIS A 51 -7.06 6.27 18.39
C HIS A 51 -8.56 5.98 18.26
N ASP A 52 -9.42 6.84 18.83
CA ASP A 52 -10.89 6.72 18.73
C ASP A 52 -11.43 6.98 17.32
N LYS A 53 -10.67 7.72 16.49
CA LYS A 53 -11.04 7.98 15.10
C LYS A 53 -10.64 6.78 14.25
N LYS A 54 -11.46 6.42 13.27
CA LYS A 54 -11.08 5.41 12.28
C LYS A 54 -9.83 5.91 11.52
N PRO A 55 -8.75 5.11 11.42
CA PRO A 55 -7.57 5.51 10.67
C PRO A 55 -7.94 5.71 9.19
N LYS A 56 -7.32 6.68 8.52
CA LYS A 56 -7.48 6.80 7.07
C LYS A 56 -6.85 5.57 6.39
N ALA A 57 -7.29 5.24 5.18
CA ALA A 57 -6.78 4.06 4.45
C ALA A 57 -5.26 4.09 4.16
N HIS A 58 -4.60 5.25 4.28
CA HIS A 58 -3.15 5.42 4.13
C HIS A 58 -2.41 5.42 5.50
N GLU A 59 -3.13 5.32 6.61
CA GLU A 59 -2.60 5.36 7.99
C GLU A 59 -2.62 3.99 8.68
N THR A 60 -3.01 2.93 7.96
CA THR A 60 -3.10 1.55 8.46
C THR A 60 -1.85 0.76 8.11
N ASN A 61 -1.20 0.12 9.10
CA ASN A 61 -0.04 -0.74 8.91
C ASN A 61 -0.39 -2.14 8.32
N ARG A 62 -1.24 -2.19 7.29
CA ARG A 62 -1.74 -3.46 6.72
C ARG A 62 -1.08 -3.79 5.39
N ILE A 63 -0.31 -4.87 5.37
CA ILE A 63 0.34 -5.39 4.16
C ILE A 63 -0.67 -6.21 3.34
N LYS A 64 -0.68 -6.01 2.02
CA LYS A 64 -1.45 -6.82 1.06
C LYS A 64 -0.66 -7.01 -0.24
N SER A 65 0.02 -8.15 -0.37
CA SER A 65 0.76 -8.54 -1.58
C SER A 65 -0.11 -9.28 -2.62
N THR A 66 -1.32 -9.68 -2.25
CA THR A 66 -2.27 -10.34 -3.18
C THR A 66 -2.76 -9.39 -4.28
N LYS A 67 -2.50 -9.72 -5.55
CA LYS A 67 -2.97 -8.96 -6.72
C LYS A 67 -4.46 -9.18 -7.02
N TYR A 68 -4.98 -10.38 -6.75
CA TYR A 68 -6.36 -10.75 -7.06
C TYR A 68 -7.18 -11.01 -5.79
N THR A 69 -8.43 -10.57 -5.80
CA THR A 69 -9.48 -11.01 -4.87
C THR A 69 -10.14 -12.25 -5.48
N LEU A 70 -10.71 -13.16 -4.68
CA LEU A 70 -11.35 -14.40 -5.18
C LEU A 70 -12.34 -14.15 -6.34
N LEU A 71 -13.13 -13.07 -6.26
CA LEU A 71 -14.08 -12.68 -7.32
C LEU A 71 -13.42 -12.08 -8.57
N THR A 72 -12.29 -11.36 -8.43
CA THR A 72 -11.61 -10.74 -9.57
C THR A 72 -10.58 -11.67 -10.21
N PHE A 73 -10.19 -12.75 -9.52
CA PHE A 73 -9.21 -13.70 -10.00
C PHE A 73 -9.59 -14.29 -11.38
N LEU A 74 -10.79 -14.86 -11.50
CA LEU A 74 -11.21 -15.52 -12.74
C LEU A 74 -11.21 -14.57 -13.97
N PRO A 75 -11.94 -13.44 -13.99
CA PRO A 75 -12.01 -12.58 -15.18
C PRO A 75 -10.66 -11.94 -15.55
N LEU A 76 -9.87 -11.47 -14.56
CA LEU A 76 -8.58 -10.83 -14.85
C LEU A 76 -7.53 -11.83 -15.30
N ASN A 77 -7.47 -13.02 -14.68
CA ASN A 77 -6.53 -14.07 -15.07
C ASN A 77 -6.83 -14.58 -16.49
N LEU A 78 -8.10 -14.85 -16.85
CA LEU A 78 -8.42 -15.22 -18.23
C LEU A 78 -8.08 -14.10 -19.22
N ALA A 79 -8.35 -12.83 -18.90
CA ALA A 79 -7.97 -11.71 -19.76
C ALA A 79 -6.45 -11.61 -19.96
N GLU A 80 -5.65 -11.79 -18.91
CA GLU A 80 -4.18 -11.83 -18.99
C GLU A 80 -3.66 -13.05 -19.78
N GLN A 81 -4.35 -14.19 -19.69
CA GLN A 81 -3.99 -15.38 -20.45
C GLN A 81 -4.36 -15.28 -21.94
N PHE A 82 -5.50 -14.68 -22.30
CA PHE A 82 -5.87 -14.47 -23.72
C PHE A 82 -5.04 -13.39 -24.43
N ARG A 83 -4.32 -12.52 -23.69
CA ARG A 83 -3.29 -11.65 -24.27
C ARG A 83 -2.05 -12.41 -24.77
N ARG A 84 -1.91 -13.70 -24.48
CA ARG A 84 -0.82 -14.53 -25.04
C ARG A 84 -1.19 -15.04 -26.43
N ILE A 85 -0.30 -14.81 -27.40
CA ILE A 85 -0.49 -15.16 -28.82
C ILE A 85 -0.89 -16.63 -29.00
N ALA A 86 -0.29 -17.57 -28.26
CA ALA A 86 -0.65 -18.99 -28.34
C ALA A 86 -2.11 -19.28 -27.90
N ASN A 87 -2.55 -18.71 -26.77
CA ASN A 87 -3.91 -18.90 -26.27
C ASN A 87 -4.94 -18.23 -27.21
N PHE A 88 -4.60 -17.07 -27.77
CA PHE A 88 -5.39 -16.38 -28.78
C PHE A 88 -5.50 -17.19 -30.08
N TYR A 89 -4.40 -17.78 -30.56
CA TYR A 89 -4.38 -18.66 -31.73
C TYR A 89 -5.34 -19.86 -31.57
N PHE A 90 -5.25 -20.59 -30.45
CA PHE A 90 -6.16 -21.72 -30.21
C PHE A 90 -7.63 -21.28 -30.08
N LEU A 91 -7.90 -20.10 -29.51
CA LEU A 91 -9.24 -19.52 -29.46
C LEU A 91 -9.78 -19.26 -30.87
N CYS A 92 -9.01 -18.60 -31.74
CA CYS A 92 -9.38 -18.35 -33.14
C CYS A 92 -9.60 -19.67 -33.90
N MET A 93 -8.70 -20.64 -33.77
CA MET A 93 -8.84 -21.96 -34.41
C MET A 93 -10.10 -22.70 -33.94
N THR A 94 -10.46 -22.58 -32.66
CA THR A 94 -11.69 -23.18 -32.11
C THR A 94 -12.94 -22.50 -32.68
N ILE A 95 -12.96 -21.17 -32.77
CA ILE A 95 -14.08 -20.41 -33.38
C ILE A 95 -14.24 -20.78 -34.86
N ILE A 96 -13.15 -20.80 -35.62
CA ILE A 96 -13.13 -21.19 -37.04
C ILE A 96 -13.66 -22.63 -37.22
N SER A 97 -13.26 -23.56 -36.35
CA SER A 97 -13.70 -24.96 -36.42
C SER A 97 -15.21 -25.12 -36.16
N ILE A 98 -15.81 -24.27 -35.33
CA ILE A 98 -17.26 -24.26 -35.05
C ILE A 98 -18.07 -23.66 -36.21
N VAL A 99 -17.54 -22.63 -36.89
CA VAL A 99 -18.28 -21.90 -37.93
C VAL A 99 -18.34 -22.65 -39.27
N ILE A 100 -17.36 -23.50 -39.58
CA ILE A 100 -17.17 -24.07 -40.93
C ILE A 100 -17.65 -25.53 -41.02
N ASP A 101 -18.28 -26.08 -39.97
CA ASP A 101 -18.66 -27.51 -39.88
C ASP A 101 -17.50 -28.45 -40.26
N SER A 102 -16.32 -28.13 -39.71
CA SER A 102 -15.05 -28.77 -40.06
C SER A 102 -15.05 -30.27 -39.74
N PRO A 103 -14.45 -31.14 -40.57
CA PRO A 103 -14.25 -32.56 -40.23
C PRO A 103 -13.32 -32.76 -39.02
N VAL A 104 -12.58 -31.71 -38.61
CA VAL A 104 -11.81 -31.70 -37.36
C VAL A 104 -12.69 -31.20 -36.23
N SER A 105 -12.97 -32.06 -35.24
CA SER A 105 -13.76 -31.69 -34.06
C SER A 105 -13.15 -30.46 -33.35
N PRO A 106 -13.95 -29.44 -32.98
CA PRO A 106 -13.46 -28.27 -32.26
C PRO A 106 -12.85 -28.62 -30.89
N LEU A 107 -13.21 -29.79 -30.33
CA LEU A 107 -12.62 -30.31 -29.09
C LEU A 107 -11.11 -30.50 -29.20
N THR A 108 -10.58 -30.89 -30.37
CA THR A 108 -9.15 -31.13 -30.58
C THR A 108 -8.30 -29.87 -30.37
N SER A 109 -8.85 -28.70 -30.72
CA SER A 109 -8.21 -27.39 -30.49
C SER A 109 -8.51 -26.82 -29.09
N LEU A 110 -9.67 -27.14 -28.54
CA LEU A 110 -10.14 -26.63 -27.24
C LEU A 110 -9.46 -27.32 -26.05
N VAL A 111 -9.24 -28.64 -26.09
CA VAL A 111 -8.61 -29.42 -25.01
C VAL A 111 -7.24 -28.86 -24.58
N PRO A 112 -6.25 -28.64 -25.48
CA PRO A 112 -4.95 -28.09 -25.07
C PRO A 112 -5.07 -26.66 -24.53
N LEU A 113 -5.98 -25.84 -25.08
CA LEU A 113 -6.24 -24.48 -24.59
C LEU A 113 -6.77 -24.50 -23.16
N VAL A 114 -7.83 -25.27 -22.88
CA VAL A 114 -8.43 -25.39 -21.55
C VAL A 114 -7.42 -25.98 -20.55
N PHE A 115 -6.64 -26.99 -20.95
CA PHE A 115 -5.60 -27.57 -20.10
C PHE A 115 -4.54 -26.54 -19.68
N VAL A 116 -3.96 -25.80 -20.63
CA VAL A 116 -2.94 -24.77 -20.36
C VAL A 116 -3.53 -23.64 -19.51
N ILE A 117 -4.77 -23.22 -19.79
CA ILE A 117 -5.48 -22.20 -19.01
C ILE A 117 -5.69 -22.67 -17.56
N ALA A 118 -6.20 -23.89 -17.36
CA ALA A 118 -6.48 -24.47 -16.07
C ALA A 118 -5.22 -24.64 -15.22
N VAL A 119 -4.13 -25.21 -15.78
CA VAL A 119 -2.85 -25.38 -15.07
C VAL A 119 -2.27 -24.01 -14.70
N THR A 120 -2.30 -23.04 -15.61
CA THR A 120 -1.81 -21.68 -15.35
C THR A 120 -2.63 -20.98 -14.26
N ALA A 121 -3.96 -21.13 -14.30
CA ALA A 121 -4.87 -20.58 -13.31
C ALA A 121 -4.66 -21.22 -11.93
N THR A 122 -4.63 -22.55 -11.82
CA THR A 122 -4.39 -23.25 -10.55
C THR A 122 -3.07 -22.82 -9.93
N LYS A 123 -1.98 -22.72 -10.71
CA LYS A 123 -0.68 -22.22 -10.21
C LYS A 123 -0.78 -20.79 -9.66
N GLN A 124 -1.33 -19.85 -10.44
CA GLN A 124 -1.43 -18.45 -10.00
C GLN A 124 -2.36 -18.27 -8.79
N GLY A 125 -3.48 -19.00 -8.77
CA GLY A 125 -4.43 -18.98 -7.65
C GLY A 125 -3.80 -19.52 -6.37
N TYR A 126 -3.04 -20.61 -6.46
CA TYR A 126 -2.30 -21.20 -5.34
C TYR A 126 -1.21 -20.25 -4.81
N GLU A 127 -0.40 -19.64 -5.69
CA GLU A 127 0.58 -18.62 -5.30
C GLU A 127 -0.08 -17.42 -4.60
N ASN A 128 -1.21 -16.92 -5.12
CA ASN A 128 -1.94 -15.80 -4.52
C ASN A 128 -2.58 -16.20 -3.16
N TYR A 129 -3.00 -17.45 -2.98
CA TYR A 129 -3.47 -17.97 -1.70
C TYR A 129 -2.34 -18.09 -0.67
N LEU A 130 -1.16 -18.58 -1.06
CA LEU A 130 0.01 -18.62 -0.18
C LEU A 130 0.43 -17.21 0.27
N ARG A 131 0.45 -16.24 -0.65
CA ARG A 131 0.66 -14.81 -0.33
C ARG A 131 -0.38 -14.28 0.64
N TYR A 132 -1.67 -14.55 0.40
CA TYR A 132 -2.74 -14.18 1.32
C TYR A 132 -2.54 -14.74 2.74
N ARG A 133 -2.12 -16.01 2.85
CA ARG A 133 -1.85 -16.64 4.15
C ARG A 133 -0.66 -16.00 4.86
N ALA A 134 0.42 -15.71 4.12
CA ALA A 134 1.62 -15.05 4.65
C ALA A 134 1.33 -13.61 5.10
N ASP A 135 0.67 -12.81 4.25
CA ASP A 135 0.20 -11.46 4.57
C ASP A 135 -0.63 -11.47 5.86
N ASN A 136 -1.57 -12.42 6.01
CA ASN A 136 -2.36 -12.54 7.23
C ASN A 136 -1.50 -12.89 8.45
N MET A 137 -0.56 -13.84 8.34
CA MET A 137 0.31 -14.20 9.47
C MET A 137 1.10 -12.99 10.01
N VAL A 138 1.56 -12.09 9.12
CA VAL A 138 2.23 -10.84 9.53
C VAL A 138 1.23 -9.81 10.06
N ASN A 139 0.12 -9.55 9.36
CA ASN A 139 -0.88 -8.56 9.79
C ASN A 139 -1.51 -8.86 11.16
N TYR A 140 -1.64 -10.15 11.50
CA TYR A 140 -2.20 -10.63 12.78
C TYR A 140 -1.13 -10.96 13.84
N SER A 141 0.16 -10.75 13.58
CA SER A 141 1.20 -10.92 14.61
C SER A 141 1.00 -9.91 15.75
N LEU A 142 1.37 -10.30 16.97
CA LEU A 142 1.26 -9.44 18.15
C LEU A 142 2.50 -8.55 18.30
N VAL A 143 2.26 -7.29 18.65
CA VAL A 143 3.28 -6.26 18.84
C VAL A 143 2.93 -5.45 20.08
N THR A 144 3.90 -5.30 20.99
CA THR A 144 3.74 -4.49 22.19
C THR A 144 3.92 -3.00 21.86
N VAL A 145 2.90 -2.19 22.16
CA VAL A 145 2.93 -0.73 22.01
C VAL A 145 2.66 -0.03 23.34
N ILE A 146 3.23 1.16 23.49
CA ILE A 146 3.01 2.04 24.65
C ILE A 146 2.05 3.15 24.22
N ARG A 147 0.83 3.15 24.77
CA ARG A 147 -0.19 4.18 24.53
C ARG A 147 -0.66 4.74 25.87
N ALA A 148 -0.68 6.07 26.00
CA ALA A 148 -0.99 6.78 27.26
C ALA A 148 -0.20 6.28 28.50
N GLY A 149 1.04 5.81 28.30
CA GLY A 149 1.89 5.26 29.36
C GLY A 149 1.62 3.80 29.72
N ILE A 150 0.67 3.13 29.06
CA ILE A 150 0.32 1.72 29.28
C ILE A 150 0.87 0.87 28.14
N GLU A 151 1.56 -0.22 28.48
CA GLU A 151 1.94 -1.27 27.53
C GLU A 151 0.74 -2.16 27.20
N MET A 152 0.50 -2.37 25.90
CA MET A 152 -0.57 -3.24 25.40
C MET A 152 -0.13 -3.98 24.14
N ASP A 153 -0.49 -5.25 24.04
CA ASP A 153 -0.27 -6.03 22.83
C ASP A 153 -1.42 -5.81 21.84
N ILE A 154 -1.07 -5.40 20.62
CA ILE A 154 -2.00 -5.20 19.51
C ILE A 154 -1.57 -6.03 18.31
N ARG A 155 -2.44 -6.16 17.31
CA ARG A 155 -2.03 -6.73 16.03
C ARG A 155 -1.17 -5.73 15.27
N CYS A 156 -0.18 -6.24 14.53
CA CYS A 156 0.69 -5.46 13.65
C CYS A 156 -0.09 -4.50 12.73
N GLN A 157 -1.23 -4.94 12.17
CA GLN A 157 -2.08 -4.11 11.31
C GLN A 157 -2.78 -2.91 12.01
N ASP A 158 -2.87 -2.93 13.34
CA ASP A 158 -3.53 -1.90 14.15
C ASP A 158 -2.55 -0.85 14.72
N ILE A 159 -1.26 -0.95 14.36
CA ILE A 159 -0.24 0.07 14.61
C ILE A 159 -0.55 1.32 13.77
N ARG A 160 -0.39 2.51 14.37
CA ARG A 160 -0.58 3.81 13.72
C ARG A 160 0.67 4.67 13.84
N GLN A 161 0.81 5.62 12.91
CA GLN A 161 1.92 6.58 12.93
C GLN A 161 1.91 7.40 14.24
N GLY A 162 3.05 7.44 14.95
CA GLY A 162 3.17 8.10 16.25
C GLY A 162 2.87 7.21 17.47
N ASP A 163 2.54 5.93 17.28
CA ASP A 163 2.60 4.93 18.35
C ASP A 163 4.06 4.66 18.75
N ILE A 164 4.31 4.43 20.03
CA ILE A 164 5.62 3.99 20.54
C ILE A 164 5.60 2.46 20.56
N VAL A 165 6.48 1.83 19.79
CA VAL A 165 6.60 0.36 19.70
C VAL A 165 7.77 -0.10 20.56
N ARG A 166 7.58 -1.17 21.34
CA ARG A 166 8.65 -1.85 22.09
C ARG A 166 8.94 -3.19 21.42
N THR A 167 10.12 -3.34 20.83
CA THR A 167 10.60 -4.59 20.24
C THR A 167 11.61 -5.28 21.17
N ALA A 168 11.64 -6.61 21.12
CA ALA A 168 12.69 -7.40 21.75
C ALA A 168 13.84 -7.66 20.77
N ARG A 169 14.99 -8.15 21.27
CA ARG A 169 16.09 -8.62 20.40
C ARG A 169 15.64 -9.81 19.55
N ASP A 170 16.24 -9.92 18.37
CA ASP A 170 16.06 -11.02 17.43
C ASP A 170 14.59 -11.27 16.99
N CYS A 171 13.77 -10.20 17.04
CA CYS A 171 12.39 -10.19 16.59
C CYS A 171 12.23 -9.36 15.31
N ASP A 172 11.33 -9.80 14.42
CA ASP A 172 11.01 -9.05 13.19
C ASP A 172 10.41 -7.67 13.51
N LEU A 173 10.79 -6.65 12.73
CA LEU A 173 10.25 -5.31 12.87
C LEU A 173 8.89 -5.20 12.15
N PRO A 174 7.83 -4.69 12.82
CA PRO A 174 6.47 -4.69 12.28
C PRO A 174 6.19 -3.56 11.28
N CYS A 175 7.05 -2.53 11.25
CA CYS A 175 6.98 -1.37 10.38
C CYS A 175 8.34 -0.62 10.42
N ASP A 176 8.46 0.45 9.63
CA ASP A 176 9.61 1.35 9.70
C ASP A 176 9.61 2.11 11.04
N LEU A 177 10.67 1.94 11.84
CA LEU A 177 10.81 2.53 13.18
C LEU A 177 11.97 3.54 13.25
N VAL A 178 11.79 4.58 14.05
CA VAL A 178 12.87 5.47 14.50
C VAL A 178 13.28 5.04 15.90
N LEU A 179 14.56 4.70 16.09
CA LEU A 179 15.09 4.30 17.39
C LEU A 179 15.15 5.51 18.33
N LEU A 180 14.30 5.51 19.36
CA LEU A 180 14.30 6.54 20.41
C LEU A 180 15.24 6.19 21.57
N LYS A 181 15.32 4.90 21.92
CA LYS A 181 16.14 4.37 23.01
C LYS A 181 16.37 2.87 22.81
N SER A 182 17.59 2.41 23.12
CA SER A 182 17.98 0.99 23.20
C SER A 182 18.13 0.55 24.66
#